data_AF-A0A7J9FC08-F1
#
_entry.id   AF-A0A7J9FC08-F1
#
_cell.length_a   1.000
_cell.length_b   1.000
_cell.length_c   1.000
_cell.angle_alpha   90.00
_cell.angle_beta   90.00
_cell.angle_gamma   90.00
#
_symmetry.space_group_name_H-M   'P 1'
#
loop_
_entity.id
_entity.type
_entity.pdbx_description
1 polymer ?
#
loop_
_entity_poly.entity_id
_entity_poly.type
_entity_poly.pdbx_seq_one_letter_code
_entity_poly.pdbx_strand_id
1 'polypeptide(L)' 'MEETGLEMGKADFLTVTNKVFLDKSKPCHYVIVFLRAVLADPNQVPQNPEPDKCDGWDWYDWDNLPQPLFSTLDEM' A
#
# COMPACT_ATOMS: atom_id res chain seq x y z
N MET A 1 -9.39 -0.73 -6.70
CA MET A 1 -9.90 -0.91 -8.07
C MET A 1 -8.77 -1.05 -9.07
N GLU A 2 -8.05 0.00 -9.48
CA GLU A 2 -7.05 -0.08 -10.58
C GLU A 2 -5.94 -1.12 -10.34
N GLU A 3 -5.31 -1.10 -9.17
CA GLU A 3 -4.14 -1.96 -8.89
C GLU A 3 -4.48 -3.38 -8.41
N THR A 4 -5.70 -3.61 -7.90
CA THR A 4 -6.07 -4.84 -7.18
C THR A 4 -7.39 -5.46 -7.63
N GLY A 5 -8.21 -4.74 -8.40
CA GLY A 5 -9.60 -5.10 -8.65
C GLY A 5 -10.54 -4.97 -7.44
N LEU A 6 -10.03 -4.66 -6.25
CA LEU A 6 -10.84 -4.61 -5.02
C LEU A 6 -11.75 -3.39 -4.96
N GLU A 7 -12.99 -3.62 -4.51
CA GLU A 7 -13.93 -2.59 -4.10
C GLU A 7 -13.81 -2.35 -2.60
N MET A 8 -13.46 -1.12 -2.24
CA MET A 8 -13.29 -0.70 -0.85
C MET A 8 -14.57 -0.04 -0.35
N GLY A 9 -14.90 -0.28 0.92
CA GLY A 9 -15.89 0.49 1.66
C GLY A 9 -15.38 1.89 2.01
N LYS A 10 -15.91 2.47 3.09
CA LYS A 10 -15.52 3.81 3.55
C LYS A 10 -14.04 3.84 3.91
N ALA A 11 -13.32 4.82 3.36
CA ALA A 11 -11.97 5.16 3.77
C ALA A 11 -11.99 6.19 4.91
N ASP A 12 -11.19 5.95 5.96
CA ASP A 12 -10.94 6.90 7.04
C ASP A 12 -9.47 7.34 7.02
N PHE A 13 -9.24 8.62 7.32
CA PHE A 13 -7.89 9.16 7.48
C PHE A 13 -7.20 8.56 8.72
N LEU A 14 -5.92 8.22 8.59
CA LEU A 14 -5.07 7.80 9.70
C LEU A 14 -4.04 8.87 10.06
N THR A 15 -3.10 9.13 9.15
CA THR A 15 -1.98 10.04 9.37
C THR A 15 -1.40 10.51 8.03
N VAL A 16 -0.45 11.44 8.09
CA VAL A 16 0.33 11.89 6.94
C VAL A 16 1.81 11.88 7.30
N THR A 17 2.65 11.41 6.38
CA THR A 17 4.11 11.39 6.55
C THR A 17 4.81 12.14 5.43
N ASN A 18 6.04 12.58 5.71
CA ASN A 18 6.88 13.33 4.80
C ASN A 18 8.15 12.54 4.51
N LYS A 19 8.32 12.06 3.27
CA LYS A 19 9.46 11.22 2.87
C LYS A 19 10.23 11.83 1.71
N VAL A 20 11.54 12.02 1.92
CA VAL A 20 12.45 12.59 0.93
C VAL A 20 13.46 11.52 0.53
N PHE A 21 13.44 11.14 -0.74
CA PHE A 21 14.35 10.17 -1.34
C PHE A 21 15.39 10.91 -2.18
N LEU A 22 16.57 11.17 -1.61
CA LEU A 22 17.67 11.86 -2.30
C LEU A 22 18.71 10.91 -2.91
N ASP A 23 18.74 9.66 -2.42
CA ASP A 23 19.71 8.62 -2.76
C ASP A 23 19.32 7.80 -4.01
N LYS A 24 18.13 8.03 -4.56
CA LYS A 24 17.62 7.31 -5.73
C LYS A 24 18.07 7.98 -7.03
N SER A 25 18.12 7.19 -8.11
CA SER A 25 18.45 7.67 -9.47
C SER A 25 17.56 8.84 -9.93
N LYS A 26 16.36 8.95 -9.35
CA LYS A 26 15.45 10.08 -9.47
C LYS A 26 15.11 10.58 -8.06
N PRO A 27 15.73 11.68 -7.61
CA PRO A 27 15.37 12.29 -6.34
C PRO A 27 13.90 12.69 -6.34
N CYS A 28 13.19 12.36 -5.26
CA CYS A 28 11.76 12.62 -5.13
C CYS A 28 11.37 12.90 -3.69
N HIS A 29 10.32 13.69 -3.52
CA HIS A 29 9.78 14.07 -2.22
C HIS A 29 8.28 13.82 -2.24
N TYR A 30 7.83 12.92 -1.37
CA TYR A 30 6.43 12.57 -1.22
C TYR A 30 5.88 13.03 0.12
N VAL A 31 4.69 13.63 0.06
CA VAL A 31 3.78 13.74 1.20
C VAL A 31 2.78 12.59 1.07
N ILE A 32 2.84 11.61 1.97
CA ILE A 32 2.12 10.35 1.85
C ILE A 32 1.00 10.33 2.88
N VAL A 33 -0.25 10.27 2.41
CA VAL A 33 -1.45 10.21 3.24
C VAL A 33 -1.88 8.75 3.43
N PHE A 34 -1.99 8.33 4.68
CA PHE A 34 -2.41 6.98 5.04
C PHE A 34 -3.89 6.95 5.33
N LEU A 35 -4.60 6.05 4.65
CA LEU A 35 -6.03 5.80 4.82
C LEU A 35 -6.24 4.35 5.25
N ARG A 36 -7.25 4.12 6.08
CA ARG A 36 -7.76 2.78 6.41
C ARG A 36 -9.07 2.56 5.68
N ALA A 37 -9.23 1.39 5.07
CA ALA A 37 -10.51 0.95 4.52
C ALA A 37 -10.69 -0.54 4.78
N VAL A 38 -11.94 -1.00 4.65
CA VAL A 38 -12.32 -2.42 4.65
C VAL A 38 -12.92 -2.77 3.30
N LEU A 39 -12.90 -4.04 2.91
CA LEU A 39 -13.56 -4.48 1.68
C LEU A 39 -15.06 -4.19 1.73
N ALA A 40 -15.63 -3.80 0.58
CA ALA A 40 -17.08 -3.70 0.43
C ALA A 40 -17.74 -5.09 0.45
N ASP A 41 -17.10 -6.08 -0.17
CA ASP A 41 -17.41 -7.51 -0.04
C ASP A 41 -16.21 -8.25 0.58
N PRO A 42 -16.32 -8.80 1.80
CA PRO A 42 -15.21 -9.47 2.49
C PRO A 42 -14.72 -10.75 1.79
N ASN A 43 -15.47 -11.29 0.81
CA ASN A 43 -15.06 -12.47 0.07
C ASN A 43 -14.29 -12.14 -1.21
N GLN A 44 -14.17 -10.87 -1.57
CA GLN A 44 -13.41 -10.48 -2.75
C GLN A 44 -11.92 -10.73 -2.54
N VAL A 45 -11.27 -11.34 -3.54
CA VAL A 45 -9.83 -11.59 -3.54
C VAL A 45 -9.12 -10.65 -4.50
N PRO A 46 -7.91 -10.16 -4.16
CA PRO A 46 -7.19 -9.26 -5.04
C PRO A 46 -6.79 -9.97 -6.33
N GLN A 47 -6.74 -9.20 -7.41
CA GLN A 47 -6.12 -9.56 -8.69
C GLN A 47 -4.86 -8.71 -8.88
N ASN A 48 -4.01 -9.06 -9.83
CA ASN A 48 -2.86 -8.23 -10.21
C ASN A 48 -3.02 -7.70 -11.65
N PRO A 49 -3.75 -6.58 -11.86
CA PRO A 49 -4.00 -6.03 -13.19
C PRO A 49 -2.80 -5.30 -13.81
N GLU A 50 -1.81 -4.90 -12.99
CA GLU A 50 -0.61 -4.17 -13.41
C GLU A 50 0.68 -4.97 -13.10
N PRO A 51 0.88 -6.13 -13.75
CA PRO A 51 2.00 -7.03 -13.43
C PRO A 51 3.38 -6.45 -13.78
N ASP A 52 3.45 -5.36 -14.53
CA ASP A 52 4.68 -4.63 -14.83
C ASP A 52 5.13 -3.70 -13.68
N LYS A 53 4.23 -3.42 -12.72
CA LYS A 53 4.50 -2.55 -11.56
C LYS A 53 4.49 -3.29 -10.23
N CYS A 54 3.78 -4.40 -10.12
CA CYS A 54 3.65 -5.19 -8.90
C CYS A 54 3.67 -6.70 -9.24
N ASP A 55 4.37 -7.51 -8.44
CA ASP A 55 4.45 -8.96 -8.66
C ASP A 55 3.15 -9.68 -8.20
N GLY A 56 2.41 -9.10 -7.27
CA GLY A 56 1.16 -9.68 -6.76
C GLY A 56 0.70 -9.05 -5.45
N TRP A 57 -0.50 -9.43 -5.03
CA TRP A 57 -1.14 -8.94 -3.81
C TRP A 57 -1.58 -10.12 -2.95
N ASP A 58 -1.28 -10.05 -1.66
CA ASP A 58 -1.65 -11.05 -0.67
C ASP A 58 -2.00 -10.37 0.66
N TRP A 59 -2.72 -11.12 1.51
CA TRP A 59 -3.06 -10.69 2.86
C TRP A 59 -2.03 -11.19 3.86
N TYR A 60 -1.60 -10.31 4.75
CA TYR A 60 -0.63 -10.62 5.81
C TYR A 60 -1.19 -10.23 7.16
N ASP A 61 -0.97 -11.08 8.17
CA ASP A 61 -1.31 -10.76 9.55
C ASP A 61 -0.42 -9.62 10.07
N TRP A 62 -1.01 -8.72 10.85
CA TRP A 62 -0.31 -7.54 11.37
C TRP A 62 0.92 -7.89 12.22
N ASP A 63 0.83 -8.97 13.00
CA ASP A 63 1.92 -9.43 13.85
C ASP A 63 2.96 -10.31 13.10
N ASN A 64 2.75 -10.53 11.80
CA ASN A 64 3.60 -11.38 10.95
C ASN A 64 3.75 -10.81 9.54
N LEU A 65 4.17 -9.55 9.46
CA LEU A 65 4.43 -8.87 8.20
C LEU A 65 5.61 -9.50 7.44
N PRO A 66 5.56 -9.50 6.09
CA PRO A 66 6.65 -10.01 5.28
C PRO A 66 7.87 -9.08 5.34
N GLN A 67 9.02 -9.60 4.93
CA GLN A 67 10.26 -8.84 4.85
C GLN A 67 10.95 -9.06 3.49
N PRO A 68 11.61 -8.02 2.93
CA PRO A 68 11.73 -6.66 3.45
C PRO A 68 10.46 -5.81 3.22
N LEU A 69 10.14 -4.92 4.16
CA LEU A 69 9.12 -3.89 3.96
C LEU A 69 9.66 -2.72 3.12
N PHE A 70 8.76 -2.01 2.43
CA PHE A 70 9.12 -0.75 1.80
C PHE A 70 9.50 0.27 2.89
N SER A 71 10.63 0.96 2.74
CA SER A 71 11.21 1.79 3.81
C SER A 71 10.26 2.84 4.38
N THR A 72 9.31 3.34 3.58
CA THR A 72 8.30 4.27 4.10
C THR A 72 7.44 3.63 5.19
N LEU A 73 7.06 2.37 5.02
CA LEU A 73 6.26 1.60 5.98
C LEU A 73 7.09 1.09 7.15
N ASP A 74 8.34 0.69 6.89
CA ASP A 74 9.25 0.15 7.91
C ASP A 74 9.68 1.21 8.94
N GLU A 75 9.82 2.45 8.50
CA GLU A 75 10.25 3.58 9.33
C GLU A 75 9.09 4.36 9.97
N MET A 76 7.88 3.80 10.02
CA MET A 76 6.73 4.40 10.70
C MET A 76 6.78 4.18 12.20
#